data_AF-A0A210RXU0-F1
#
_entry.id   AF-A0A210RXU0-F1
#
_cell.length_a   1.000
_cell.length_b   1.000
_cell.length_c   1.000
_cell.angle_alpha   90.00
_cell.angle_beta   90.00
_cell.angle_gamma   90.00
#
_symmetry.space_group_name_H-M   'P 1'
#
loop_
_entity.id
_entity.type
_entity.pdbx_description
1 polymer ?
#
loop_
_entity_poly.entity_id
_entity_poly.type
_entity_poly.pdbx_seq_one_letter_code
_entity_poly.pdbx_strand_id
1 'polypeptide(L)' 'MSEYRYEDAVKQLQESGAIGLVDLKSLPHDDLVELLEEIKVWCLYAGGKTEKLPKESKKKKKKKKD' A
#
# COMPACT_ATOMS: atom_id res chain seq x y z
N MET A 1 14.10 11.17 -10.40
CA MET A 1 13.62 10.70 -9.07
C MET A 1 12.98 9.35 -9.31
N SER A 2 13.41 8.32 -8.60
CA SER A 2 12.79 6.99 -8.71
C SER A 2 11.29 7.12 -8.48
N GLU A 3 10.47 6.49 -9.33
CA GLU A 3 9.01 6.55 -9.19
C GLU A 3 8.63 5.84 -7.89
N TYR A 4 8.11 6.59 -6.93
CA TYR A 4 7.55 6.04 -5.70
C TYR A 4 6.24 5.33 -6.04
N ARG A 5 6.17 4.02 -5.80
CA ARG A 5 5.02 3.20 -6.19
C ARG A 5 4.34 2.59 -4.98
N TYR A 6 3.15 2.02 -5.20
CA TYR A 6 2.39 1.32 -4.19
C TYR A 6 3.23 0.35 -3.32
N GLU A 7 4.15 -0.42 -3.94
CA GLU A 7 4.98 -1.39 -3.20
C GLU A 7 5.92 -0.72 -2.20
N ASP A 8 6.45 0.46 -2.53
CA ASP A 8 7.33 1.22 -1.66
C ASP A 8 6.56 1.73 -0.43
N ALA A 9 5.33 2.22 -0.65
CA ALA A 9 4.45 2.68 0.42
C ALA A 9 4.01 1.57 1.37
N VAL A 10 3.67 0.40 0.83
CA VAL A 10 3.38 -0.78 1.65
C VAL A 10 4.60 -1.19 2.46
N LYS A 11 5.78 -1.21 1.85
CA LYS A 11 7.02 -1.56 2.55
C LYS A 11 7.32 -0.58 3.69
N GLN A 12 7.17 0.72 3.46
CA GLN A 12 7.35 1.75 4.50
C GLN A 12 6.36 1.56 5.66
N LEU A 13 5.09 1.25 5.38
CA LEU A 13 4.09 0.93 6.39
C LEU A 13 4.43 -0.35 7.17
N GLN A 14 4.96 -1.37 6.50
CA GLN A 14 5.39 -2.61 7.16
C GLN A 14 6.58 -2.40 8.10
N GLU A 15 7.54 -1.58 7.69
CA GLU A 15 8.78 -1.35 8.44
C GLU A 15 8.61 -0.34 9.58
N SER A 16 7.89 0.75 9.34
CA SER A 16 7.78 1.88 10.28
C SER A 16 6.42 2.02 10.95
N GLY A 17 5.37 1.39 10.41
CA GLY A 17 4.00 1.62 10.85
C GLY A 17 3.44 3.00 10.52
N ALA A 18 4.19 3.83 9.78
CA ALA A 18 3.82 5.20 9.45
C ALA A 18 4.04 5.48 7.95
N ILE A 19 3.26 6.42 7.41
CA ILE A 19 3.45 6.94 6.06
C ILE A 19 3.27 8.45 6.08
N GLY A 20 4.17 9.17 5.42
CA GLY A 20 4.10 10.63 5.35
C GLY A 20 3.10 11.11 4.31
N LEU A 21 2.56 12.33 4.50
CA LEU A 21 1.73 12.98 3.49
C LEU A 21 2.49 13.27 2.20
N VAL A 22 3.80 13.51 2.28
CA VAL A 22 4.67 13.71 1.12
C VAL A 22 4.70 12.45 0.27
N ASP A 23 4.86 11.28 0.91
CA ASP A 23 4.91 9.97 0.27
C ASP A 23 3.58 9.66 -0.43
N LEU A 24 2.45 9.93 0.23
CA LEU A 24 1.12 9.78 -0.36
C LEU A 24 0.92 10.70 -1.58
N LYS A 25 1.39 11.95 -1.51
CA LYS A 25 1.30 12.91 -2.62
C LYS A 25 2.12 12.47 -3.85
N SER A 26 3.20 11.74 -3.65
CA SER A 26 4.05 11.23 -4.73
C SER A 26 3.48 10.00 -5.45
N LEU A 27 2.45 9.34 -4.91
CA LEU A 27 1.83 8.19 -5.55
C LEU A 27 0.93 8.61 -6.73
N PRO A 28 0.90 7.82 -7.82
CA PRO A 28 -0.15 7.93 -8.83
C PRO A 28 -1.55 7.78 -8.19
N HIS A 29 -2.54 8.48 -8.73
CA HIS A 29 -3.90 8.46 -8.19
C HIS A 29 -4.46 7.03 -8.00
N ASP A 30 -4.28 6.17 -8.98
CA ASP A 30 -4.72 4.77 -8.95
C ASP A 30 -4.08 3.97 -7.81
N ASP A 31 -2.77 4.16 -7.59
CA ASP A 31 -2.01 3.50 -6.54
C ASP A 31 -2.40 4.04 -5.16
N LEU A 32 -2.63 5.35 -5.05
CA LEU A 32 -3.09 6.00 -3.82
C LEU A 32 -4.46 5.48 -3.39
N VAL A 33 -5.42 5.41 -4.32
CA VAL A 33 -6.77 4.89 -4.04
C VAL A 33 -6.71 3.43 -3.61
N GLU A 34 -5.92 2.60 -4.30
CA GLU A 34 -5.74 1.19 -3.93
C GLU A 34 -5.11 1.05 -2.53
N LEU A 35 -4.05 1.81 -2.26
CA LEU A 35 -3.36 1.81 -0.96
C LEU A 35 -4.31 2.20 0.19
N LEU A 36 -5.12 3.25 0.01
CA LEU A 36 -6.05 3.70 1.06
C LEU A 36 -7.15 2.67 1.36
N GLU A 37 -7.69 2.01 0.34
CA GLU A 37 -8.68 0.93 0.53
C GLU A 37 -8.06 -0.25 1.28
N GLU A 38 -6.81 -0.59 0.99
CA GLU A 38 -6.12 -1.65 1.71
C GLU A 38 -5.73 -1.29 3.12
N ILE A 39 -5.24 -0.07 3.37
CA ILE A 39 -4.99 0.42 4.74
C ILE A 39 -6.27 0.35 5.56
N LYS A 40 -7.42 0.73 4.97
CA LYS A 40 -8.72 0.64 5.64
C LYS A 40 -9.06 -0.80 6.01
N VAL A 41 -8.96 -1.75 5.07
CA VAL A 41 -9.22 -3.19 5.34
C VAL A 41 -8.23 -3.73 6.37
N TRP A 42 -6.95 -3.37 6.27
CA TRP A 42 -5.89 -3.78 7.18
C TRP A 42 -6.13 -3.28 8.61
N CYS A 43 -6.46 -2.00 8.78
CA CYS A 43 -6.80 -1.44 10.09
C CYS A 43 -8.03 -2.12 10.71
N LEU A 44 -9.10 -2.33 9.93
CA LEU A 44 -10.36 -2.89 10.43
C LEU A 44 -10.29 -4.39 10.73
N TYR A 45 -9.66 -5.17 9.86
CA TYR A 45 -9.72 -6.64 9.93
C TYR A 45 -8.42 -7.29 10.41
N ALA A 46 -7.27 -6.65 10.17
CA ALA A 46 -5.98 -7.14 10.62
C ALA A 46 -5.47 -6.44 11.89
N GLY A 47 -6.22 -5.45 12.41
CA GLY A 47 -5.91 -4.74 13.64
C GLY A 47 -4.64 -3.88 13.55
N GLY A 48 -4.30 -3.40 12.34
CA GLY A 48 -3.12 -2.56 12.13
C GLY A 48 -1.78 -3.29 12.35
N LYS A 49 -1.78 -4.62 12.33
CA LYS A 49 -0.56 -5.44 12.51
C LYS A 49 0.27 -5.45 11.23
N THR A 50 1.49 -4.89 11.25
CA THR A 50 2.32 -4.65 10.05
C THR A 50 2.60 -5.92 9.25
N GLU A 51 2.74 -7.07 9.90
CA GLU A 51 2.97 -8.36 9.25
C GLU A 51 1.78 -8.86 8.39
N LYS A 52 0.59 -8.27 8.57
CA LYS A 52 -0.64 -8.64 7.85
C LYS A 52 -0.99 -7.70 6.70
N LEU A 53 -0.22 -6.65 6.46
CA LEU A 53 -0.42 -5.78 5.30
C LEU A 53 0.09 -6.50 4.04
N PRO A 54 -0.73 -6.67 2.98
CA PRO A 54 -0.33 -7.40 1.78
C PRO A 54 0.77 -6.67 1.01
N LYS A 55 1.78 -7.42 0.53
CA LYS A 55 2.97 -6.87 -0.18
C LYS A 55 2.73 -6.52 -1.65
N GLU A 56 1.67 -7.04 -2.26
CA GLU A 56 1.36 -6.87 -3.68
C GLU A 56 -0.04 -6.30 -3.86
N SER A 57 -0.17 -5.34 -4.77
CA SER A 57 -1.45 -4.76 -5.19
C SER A 57 -2.38 -5.84 -5.75
N LYS A 58 -3.66 -5.76 -5.41
CA LYS A 58 -4.71 -6.66 -5.91
C LYS A 58 -4.83 -6.57 -7.43
N LYS A 59 -4.66 -5.38 -8.03
CA LYS A 59 -4.66 -5.21 -9.49
C LYS A 59 -3.54 -6.02 -10.15
N LYS A 60 -2.31 -5.94 -9.63
CA LYS A 60 -1.17 -6.73 -10.15
C LYS A 60 -1.36 -8.23 -9.96
N LYS A 61 -1.95 -8.65 -8.84
CA LYS A 61 -2.26 -10.07 -8.57
C LYS A 61 -3.29 -10.64 -9.53
N LYS A 62 -4.28 -9.84 -9.94
CA LYS A 62 -5.31 -10.25 -10.90
C LYS A 62 -4.71 -10.43 -12.31
N LYS A 63 -3.87 -9.50 -12.75
CA LYS A 63 -3.22 -9.52 -14.07
C LYS A 63 -2.21 -10.67 -14.28
N LYS A 64 -1.68 -11.29 -13.21
CA LYS A 64 -0.80 -12.48 -13.28
C LYS A 64 -1.58 -13.81 -13.40
N LYS A 65 -2.90 -13.80 -13.15
CA LYS A 65 -3.75 -15.00 -13.17
C LYS A 65 -4.49 -15.21 -14.50
N ASP A 66 -4.53 -14.18 -15.33
CA ASP A 66 -4.95 -14.23 -16.74
C ASP A 66 -3.73 -14.48 -17.63
#